data_AF-A0A0N1BFR2-F1
#
_entry.id   AF-A0A0N1BFR2-F1
#
_cell.length_a   1.000
_cell.length_b   1.000
_cell.length_c   1.000
_cell.angle_alpha   90.00
_cell.angle_beta   90.00
_cell.angle_gamma   90.00
#
_symmetry.space_group_name_H-M   'P 1'
#
loop_
_entity.id
_entity.type
_entity.pdbx_description
1 polymer ?
#
loop_
_entity_poly.entity_id
_entity_poly.type
_entity_poly.pdbx_seq_one_letter_code
_entity_poly.pdbx_strand_id
1 'polypeptide(L)'
;MFLSLLLLAAQAQDVVIRTSEPRPASPWVEVVSGRCGDDRLELRRPRWPLPSSAVVRLNRRTPEGDLGLLERELSEPAAAYRFSVLCTPNNETLELRWVRGLADQQGQVAFRSGSAEFRDGTLIAVRSEEADSEAFWYR
;
A
#
# COMPACT_ATOMS: atom_id res chain seq x y z
N MET A 1 -77.74 -6.40 -2.43
CA MET A 1 -77.05 -7.65 -2.81
C MET A 1 -75.73 -7.25 -3.45
N PHE A 2 -74.63 -7.60 -2.78
CA PHE A 2 -73.20 -7.52 -3.16
C PHE A 2 -72.57 -6.16 -3.52
N LEU A 3 -71.93 -5.56 -2.50
CA LEU A 3 -70.76 -4.69 -2.65
C LEU A 3 -69.60 -5.50 -3.27
N SER A 4 -69.17 -5.14 -4.47
CA SER A 4 -67.92 -5.60 -5.05
C SER A 4 -66.76 -4.72 -4.58
N LEU A 5 -66.24 -4.98 -3.37
CA LEU A 5 -64.89 -4.54 -3.02
C LEU A 5 -63.89 -5.46 -3.75
N LEU A 6 -63.43 -5.02 -4.91
CA LEU A 6 -62.22 -5.53 -5.54
C LEU A 6 -61.04 -5.18 -4.62
N LEU A 7 -60.60 -6.17 -3.83
CA LEU A 7 -59.33 -6.14 -3.15
C LEU A 7 -58.22 -5.95 -4.19
N LEU A 8 -57.69 -4.73 -4.30
CA LEU A 8 -56.37 -4.52 -4.87
C LEU A 8 -55.36 -5.18 -3.92
N ALA A 9 -55.02 -6.43 -4.21
CA ALA A 9 -53.82 -7.06 -3.68
C ALA A 9 -52.63 -6.27 -4.24
N ALA A 10 -52.14 -5.30 -3.45
CA ALA A 10 -50.83 -4.70 -3.66
C ALA A 10 -49.81 -5.84 -3.58
N GLN A 11 -49.35 -6.31 -4.73
CA GLN A 11 -48.23 -7.24 -4.82
C GLN A 11 -47.00 -6.46 -4.37
N ALA A 12 -46.68 -6.55 -3.08
CA ALA A 12 -45.41 -6.10 -2.55
C ALA A 12 -44.33 -6.90 -3.30
N GLN A 13 -43.67 -6.28 -4.26
CA GLN A 13 -42.53 -6.88 -4.93
C GLN A 13 -41.47 -7.16 -3.87
N ASP A 14 -41.09 -8.42 -3.69
CA ASP A 14 -40.03 -8.81 -2.77
C ASP A 14 -38.75 -8.05 -3.14
N VAL A 15 -38.30 -7.17 -2.25
CA VAL A 15 -37.03 -6.46 -2.42
C VAL A 15 -35.91 -7.45 -2.18
N VAL A 16 -35.38 -8.03 -3.25
CA VAL A 16 -34.23 -8.94 -3.19
C VAL A 16 -32.95 -8.10 -3.08
N ILE A 17 -32.50 -7.84 -1.86
CA ILE A 17 -31.17 -7.26 -1.61
C ILE A 17 -30.13 -8.36 -1.84
N ARG A 18 -29.40 -8.27 -2.95
CA ARG A 18 -28.22 -9.11 -3.20
C ARG A 18 -26.97 -8.32 -2.87
N THR A 19 -26.28 -8.71 -1.81
CA THR A 19 -24.93 -8.25 -1.54
C THR A 19 -23.95 -9.17 -2.28
N SER A 20 -23.11 -8.61 -3.13
CA SER A 20 -21.91 -9.29 -3.60
C SER A 20 -20.74 -8.84 -2.75
N GLU A 21 -19.83 -9.74 -2.39
CA GLU A 21 -18.54 -9.31 -1.85
C GLU A 21 -17.90 -8.31 -2.82
N PRO A 22 -17.45 -7.13 -2.34
CA PRO A 22 -16.67 -6.23 -3.15
C PRO A 22 -15.48 -7.01 -3.69
N ARG A 23 -15.33 -7.08 -5.02
CA ARG A 23 -14.09 -7.57 -5.63
C ARG A 23 -13.17 -6.36 -5.74
N PRO A 24 -12.01 -6.34 -5.06
CA PRO A 24 -11.11 -5.21 -5.21
C PRO A 24 -10.62 -5.06 -6.67
N ALA A 25 -10.12 -3.86 -6.99
CA ALA A 25 -9.67 -3.55 -8.35
C ALA A 25 -8.26 -4.09 -8.60
N SER A 26 -8.03 -4.68 -9.77
CA SER A 26 -6.70 -5.07 -10.24
C SER A 26 -5.88 -3.82 -10.65
N PRO A 27 -4.57 -3.73 -10.36
CA PRO A 27 -3.73 -4.76 -9.75
C PRO A 27 -3.82 -4.77 -8.21
N TRP A 28 -3.84 -5.98 -7.69
CA TRP A 28 -3.86 -6.31 -6.26
C TRP A 28 -2.51 -6.15 -5.57
N VAL A 29 -1.48 -5.92 -6.36
CA VAL A 29 -0.11 -5.74 -5.91
C VAL A 29 0.40 -4.48 -6.57
N GLU A 30 0.74 -3.49 -5.75
CA GLU A 30 1.53 -2.35 -6.16
C GLU A 30 2.98 -2.81 -6.33
N VAL A 31 3.56 -2.55 -7.50
CA VAL A 31 4.96 -2.88 -7.78
C VAL A 31 5.71 -1.57 -8.02
N VAL A 32 6.73 -1.34 -7.21
CA VAL A 32 7.66 -0.22 -7.35
C VAL A 32 9.01 -0.78 -7.72
N SER A 33 9.64 -0.23 -8.75
CA SER A 33 10.96 -0.67 -9.16
C SER A 33 11.85 0.51 -9.50
N GLY A 34 13.14 0.36 -9.21
CA GLY A 34 14.18 1.31 -9.60
C GLY A 34 15.47 0.59 -9.92
N ARG A 35 16.38 1.27 -10.63
CA ARG A 35 17.66 0.71 -11.05
C ARG A 35 18.76 1.75 -10.91
N CYS A 36 19.89 1.35 -10.34
CA CYS A 36 21.13 2.13 -10.23
C CYS A 36 22.29 1.27 -10.74
N GLY A 37 22.87 1.62 -11.89
CA GLY A 37 23.85 0.75 -12.55
C GLY A 37 23.27 -0.64 -12.83
N ASP A 38 23.87 -1.69 -12.26
CA ASP A 38 23.38 -3.07 -12.37
C ASP A 38 22.41 -3.49 -11.26
N ASP A 39 22.32 -2.70 -10.19
CA ASP A 39 21.41 -2.96 -9.09
C ASP A 39 19.97 -2.62 -9.46
N ARG A 40 19.08 -3.58 -9.26
CA ARG A 40 17.62 -3.44 -9.47
C ARG A 40 16.87 -3.70 -8.18
N LEU A 41 16.20 -2.67 -7.67
CA LEU A 41 15.24 -2.77 -6.59
C LEU A 41 13.85 -3.10 -7.14
N GLU A 42 13.15 -4.02 -6.48
CA GLU A 42 11.73 -4.28 -6.67
C GLU A 42 11.05 -4.39 -5.31
N LEU A 43 10.08 -3.52 -5.06
CA LEU A 43 9.16 -3.58 -3.94
C LEU A 43 7.80 -4.04 -4.45
N ARG A 44 7.25 -5.08 -3.84
CA ARG A 44 5.91 -5.60 -4.11
C ARG A 44 5.07 -5.43 -2.86
N ARG A 45 3.98 -4.66 -2.97
CA ARG A 45 3.06 -4.39 -1.87
C ARG A 45 1.66 -4.88 -2.20
N PRO A 46 1.15 -5.89 -1.47
CA PRO A 46 -0.25 -6.28 -1.57
C PRO A 46 -1.14 -5.12 -1.16
N ARG A 47 -2.19 -4.84 -1.93
CA ARG A 47 -3.21 -3.87 -1.56
C ARG A 47 -4.21 -4.51 -0.61
N TRP A 48 -4.69 -3.74 0.36
CA TRP A 48 -5.78 -4.17 1.24
C TRP A 48 -6.97 -4.69 0.41
N PRO A 49 -7.61 -5.81 0.79
CA PRO A 49 -7.50 -6.54 2.06
C PRO A 49 -6.57 -7.77 2.03
N LEU A 50 -5.62 -7.87 1.10
CA LEU A 50 -4.76 -9.05 1.03
C LEU A 50 -3.84 -9.18 2.26
N PRO A 51 -3.81 -10.34 2.95
CA PRO A 51 -3.12 -10.51 4.24
C PRO A 51 -1.60 -10.72 4.12
N SER A 52 -0.97 -10.16 3.08
CA SER A 52 0.45 -10.40 2.79
C SER A 52 1.29 -9.15 3.04
N SER A 53 2.49 -9.36 3.57
CA SER A 53 3.46 -8.30 3.81
C SER A 53 4.08 -7.80 2.50
N ALA A 54 4.60 -6.58 2.55
CA ALA A 54 5.46 -6.05 1.50
C ALA A 54 6.72 -6.92 1.35
N VAL A 55 7.15 -7.14 0.11
CA VAL A 55 8.37 -7.88 -0.21
C VAL A 55 9.31 -6.96 -0.96
N VAL A 56 10.52 -6.79 -0.42
CA VAL A 56 11.62 -6.06 -1.06
C VAL A 56 12.60 -7.06 -1.66
N ARG A 57 13.00 -6.80 -2.90
CA ARG A 57 14.01 -7.58 -3.62
C ARG A 57 15.07 -6.66 -4.21
N LEU A 58 16.33 -7.06 -4.09
CA LEU A 58 17.46 -6.48 -4.79
C LEU A 58 18.04 -7.54 -5.72
N ASN A 59 18.18 -7.23 -7.00
CA ASN A 59 18.67 -8.17 -8.01
C ASN A 59 17.93 -9.52 -8.01
N ARG A 60 16.60 -9.46 -7.81
CA ARG A 60 15.66 -10.60 -7.72
C ARG A 60 15.85 -11.49 -6.47
N ARG A 61 16.64 -11.07 -5.49
CA ARG A 61 16.86 -11.79 -4.23
C ARG A 61 16.39 -10.94 -3.06
N THR A 62 16.08 -11.58 -1.93
CA THR A 62 15.87 -10.85 -0.67
C THR A 62 17.20 -10.22 -0.25
N PRO A 63 17.24 -8.91 0.09
CA PRO A 63 18.47 -8.28 0.56
C PRO A 63 18.97 -8.91 1.86
N GLU A 64 20.28 -8.92 2.07
CA GLU A 64 20.88 -9.33 3.34
C GLU A 64 20.68 -8.25 4.42
N GLY A 65 20.65 -8.63 5.71
CA GLY A 65 20.48 -7.71 6.84
C GLY A 65 19.14 -7.82 7.56
N ASP A 66 18.91 -6.94 8.55
CA ASP A 66 17.66 -6.88 9.32
C ASP A 66 16.60 -6.06 8.56
N LEU A 67 15.62 -6.76 7.98
CA LEU A 67 14.52 -6.16 7.24
C LEU A 67 13.34 -5.74 8.14
N GLY A 68 13.36 -6.03 9.45
CA GLY A 68 12.18 -5.98 10.31
C GLY A 68 11.50 -4.61 10.40
N LEU A 69 12.28 -3.51 10.46
CA LEU A 69 11.72 -2.16 10.44
C LEU A 69 11.16 -1.81 9.05
N LEU A 70 11.87 -2.17 7.99
CA LEU A 70 11.48 -1.89 6.62
C LEU A 70 10.17 -2.61 6.26
N GLU A 71 10.08 -3.90 6.58
CA GLU A 71 8.87 -4.70 6.34
C GLU A 71 7.69 -4.14 7.12
N ARG A 72 7.87 -3.74 8.38
CA ARG A 72 6.82 -3.12 9.19
C ARG A 72 6.31 -1.82 8.57
N GLU A 73 7.22 -0.92 8.19
CA GLU A 73 6.85 0.36 7.60
C GLU A 73 6.18 0.22 6.23
N LEU A 74 6.57 -0.77 5.43
CA LEU A 74 6.02 -0.98 4.09
C LEU A 74 4.77 -1.87 4.08
N SER A 75 4.50 -2.61 5.15
CA SER A 75 3.34 -3.52 5.24
C SER A 75 2.15 -2.94 5.98
N GLU A 76 2.14 -1.63 6.30
CA GLU A 76 1.01 -1.01 6.98
C GLU A 76 -0.28 -1.15 6.13
N PRO A 77 -1.30 -1.87 6.62
CA PRO A 77 -2.55 -2.05 5.91
C PRO A 77 -3.28 -0.72 5.73
N ALA A 78 -3.96 -0.56 4.59
CA ALA A 78 -4.77 0.62 4.25
C ALA A 78 -4.03 1.98 4.19
N ALA A 79 -2.74 2.03 4.51
CA ALA A 79 -1.96 3.25 4.34
C ALA A 79 -1.73 3.57 2.85
N ALA A 80 -1.80 4.86 2.52
CA ALA A 80 -1.42 5.39 1.21
C ALA A 80 0.07 5.71 1.22
N TYR A 81 0.78 5.39 0.12
CA TYR A 81 2.22 5.54 0.04
C TYR A 81 2.65 6.33 -1.18
N ARG A 82 3.80 6.98 -1.07
CA ARG A 82 4.54 7.57 -2.19
C ARG A 82 5.99 7.15 -2.13
N PHE A 83 6.45 6.47 -3.18
CA PHE A 83 7.82 5.92 -3.25
C PHE A 83 8.72 6.65 -4.23
N SER A 84 9.97 6.87 -3.87
CA SER A 84 11.03 7.29 -4.79
C SER A 84 12.22 6.37 -4.62
N VAL A 85 12.88 6.08 -5.74
CA VAL A 85 14.14 5.34 -5.74
C VAL A 85 15.20 6.29 -6.26
N LEU A 86 16.27 6.45 -5.50
CA LEU A 86 17.37 7.36 -5.79
C LEU A 86 18.67 6.58 -5.87
N CYS A 87 19.57 7.03 -6.74
CA CYS A 87 20.94 6.56 -6.80
C CYS A 87 21.83 7.61 -6.15
N THR A 88 22.79 7.20 -5.32
CA THR A 88 23.82 8.14 -4.88
C THR A 88 24.69 8.58 -6.05
N PRO A 89 25.36 9.76 -5.97
CA PRO A 89 26.10 10.33 -7.10
C PRO A 89 27.14 9.40 -7.75
N ASN A 90 27.67 8.43 -6.99
CA ASN A 90 28.65 7.44 -7.47
C ASN A 90 28.03 6.09 -7.86
N ASN A 91 26.71 5.95 -7.82
CA ASN A 91 25.97 4.68 -7.93
C ASN A 91 26.41 3.60 -6.91
N GLU A 92 27.05 3.99 -5.82
CA GLU A 92 27.51 3.08 -4.77
C GLU A 92 26.34 2.55 -3.94
N THR A 93 25.24 3.30 -3.86
CA THR A 93 24.06 2.91 -3.11
C THR A 93 22.77 3.25 -3.82
N LEU A 94 21.78 2.41 -3.58
CA LEU A 94 20.40 2.57 -4.01
C LEU A 94 19.58 2.91 -2.77
N GLU A 95 18.85 4.01 -2.81
CA GLU A 95 18.01 4.46 -1.70
C GLU A 95 16.54 4.37 -2.10
N LEU A 96 15.76 3.59 -1.35
CA LEU A 96 14.29 3.63 -1.38
C LEU A 96 13.82 4.64 -0.35
N ARG A 97 13.09 5.67 -0.78
CA ARG A 97 12.37 6.58 0.12
C ARG A 97 10.87 6.33 0.06
N TRP A 98 10.21 6.50 1.18
CA TRP A 98 8.76 6.48 1.27
C TRP A 98 8.24 7.61 2.14
N VAL A 99 7.02 8.04 1.82
CA VAL A 99 6.16 8.75 2.76
C VAL A 99 4.82 8.01 2.75
N ARG A 100 4.29 7.73 3.95
CA ARG A 100 2.99 7.08 4.12
C ARG A 100 2.04 7.96 4.91
N GLY A 101 0.75 7.87 4.59
CA GLY A 101 -0.34 8.44 5.36
C GLY A 101 -1.34 7.34 5.72
N LEU A 102 -1.75 7.28 6.98
CA LEU A 102 -2.74 6.34 7.50
C LEU A 102 -3.87 7.12 8.19
N ALA A 103 -5.09 6.96 7.70
CA ALA A 103 -6.27 7.54 8.35
C ALA A 103 -6.75 6.61 9.47
N ASP A 104 -7.07 7.20 10.63
CA ASP A 104 -7.76 6.50 11.71
C ASP A 104 -9.29 6.41 11.47
N GLN A 105 -10.02 5.87 12.44
CA GLN A 105 -11.48 5.72 12.34
C GLN A 105 -12.23 7.07 12.38
N GLN A 106 -11.58 8.12 12.87
CA GLN A 106 -12.09 9.48 12.97
C GLN A 106 -11.71 10.31 11.72
N GLY A 107 -10.94 9.75 10.79
CA GLY A 107 -10.47 10.42 9.59
C GLY A 107 -9.25 11.31 9.79
N GLN A 108 -8.61 11.29 10.97
CA GLN A 108 -7.32 11.96 11.16
C GLN A 108 -6.21 11.14 10.51
N VAL A 109 -5.31 11.82 9.79
CA VAL A 109 -4.23 11.16 9.05
C VAL A 109 -2.91 11.33 9.78
N ALA A 110 -2.31 10.22 10.21
CA ALA A 110 -0.94 10.17 10.70
C ALA A 110 0.02 9.93 9.53
N PHE A 111 1.10 10.71 9.48
CA PHE A 111 2.11 10.59 8.43
C PHE A 111 3.44 10.10 8.98
N ARG A 112 4.14 9.29 8.18
CA ARG A 112 5.52 8.88 8.45
C ARG A 112 6.34 8.92 7.18
N SER A 113 7.59 9.35 7.30
CA SER A 113 8.59 9.26 6.25
C SER A 113 9.64 8.22 6.61
N GLY A 114 10.39 7.78 5.61
CA GLY A 114 11.55 6.95 5.86
C GLY A 114 12.36 6.67 4.61
N SER A 115 13.51 6.05 4.85
CA SER A 115 14.42 5.59 3.80
C SER A 115 15.06 4.26 4.15
N ALA A 116 15.40 3.50 3.11
CA ALA A 116 16.17 2.27 3.18
C ALA A 116 17.29 2.36 2.15
N GLU A 117 18.52 2.21 2.62
CA GLU A 117 19.71 2.29 1.79
C GLU A 117 20.28 0.90 1.57
N PHE A 118 20.58 0.59 0.31
CA PHE A 118 21.11 -0.69 -0.12
C PHE A 118 22.47 -0.52 -0.78
N ARG A 119 23.38 -1.46 -0.53
CA ARG A 119 24.71 -1.56 -1.13
C ARG A 119 25.08 -3.01 -1.37
N ASP A 120 25.50 -3.35 -2.58
CA ASP A 120 26.03 -4.68 -2.93
C ASP A 120 25.12 -5.86 -2.53
N GLY A 121 23.80 -5.72 -2.64
CA GLY A 121 22.85 -6.77 -2.23
C GLY A 121 22.40 -6.70 -0.76
N THR A 122 22.97 -5.81 0.04
CA THR A 122 22.74 -5.72 1.49
C THR A 122 21.97 -4.46 1.86
N LEU A 123 21.02 -4.59 2.79
CA LEU A 123 20.40 -3.46 3.46
C LEU A 123 21.36 -2.91 4.52
N ILE A 124 21.84 -1.68 4.33
CA ILE A 124 22.85 -1.08 5.21
C ILE A 124 22.24 -0.10 6.23
N ALA A 125 21.10 0.51 5.92
CA ALA A 125 20.41 1.41 6.83
C ALA A 125 18.91 1.46 6.56
N VAL A 126 18.11 1.58 7.62
CA VAL A 126 16.68 1.93 7.55
C VAL A 126 16.39 3.04 8.54
N ARG A 127 15.69 4.07 8.10
CA ARG A 127 15.23 5.19 8.94
C ARG A 127 13.73 5.36 8.77
N SER A 128 13.05 5.68 9.87
CA SER A 128 11.66 6.09 9.81
C SER A 128 11.34 7.05 10.94
N GLU A 129 10.63 8.12 10.61
CA GLU A 129 10.28 9.20 11.51
C GLU A 129 8.84 9.66 11.27
N GLU A 130 8.34 10.47 12.20
CA GLU A 130 7.07 11.16 12.02
C GLU A 130 7.21 12.20 10.91
N ALA A 131 6.14 12.39 10.14
CA ALA A 131 6.09 13.37 9.07
C ALA A 131 4.77 14.14 9.13
N ASP A 132 4.59 15.05 8.19
CA ASP A 132 3.36 15.82 8.03
C ASP A 132 2.76 15.66 6.63
N SER A 133 1.64 16.36 6.42
CA SER A 133 0.98 16.36 5.12
C SER A 133 1.81 17.01 4.01
N GLU A 134 2.70 17.95 4.35
CA GLU A 134 3.53 18.65 3.35
C GLU A 134 4.54 17.68 2.73
N ALA A 135 5.23 16.91 3.57
CA ALA A 135 6.13 15.84 3.14
C ALA A 135 5.42 14.80 2.25
N PHE A 136 4.14 14.51 2.52
CA PHE A 136 3.35 13.60 1.70
C PHE A 136 2.97 14.19 0.34
N TRP A 137 2.56 15.46 0.27
CA TRP A 137 2.03 16.04 -0.96
C TRP A 137 3.10 16.62 -1.89
N TYR A 138 4.16 17.22 -1.33
CA TYR A 138 5.00 18.17 -2.09
C TYR A 138 6.45 17.74 -2.39
N ARG A 139 6.92 16.61 -1.84
CA ARG A 139 8.21 15.96 -2.14
C ARG A 139 9.47 16.83 -2.20
#